data_AF-A0A9E5BGK7-F1
#
_entry.id   AF-A0A9E5BGK7-F1
#
_cell.length_a   1.000
_cell.length_b   1.000
_cell.length_c   1.000
_cell.angle_alpha   90.00
_cell.angle_beta   90.00
_cell.angle_gamma   90.00
#
_symmetry.space_group_name_H-M   'P 1'
#
loop_
_entity.id
_entity.type
_entity.pdbx_description
1 polymer ?
#
loop_
_entity_poly.entity_id
_entity_poly.type
_entity_poly.pdbx_seq_one_letter_code
_entity_poly.pdbx_strand_id
1 'polypeptide(L)'
;MKKLLLSAALLSLAGCSSPRDAGYIEANDGSGIVSLDSVNVQDFALAADTMLKSLYDSPAFVGAKRPDGSPVLMIGRVTNDTGNNFDTSQLVKKMTVSLTKRKSGSGYW
;
A
#
# COMPACT_ATOMS: atom_id res chain seq x y z
N MET A 1 48.88 -50.92 -10.41
CA MET A 1 48.46 -49.52 -10.50
C MET A 1 46.95 -49.53 -10.72
N LYS A 2 46.07 -49.83 -9.75
CA LYS A 2 45.84 -49.32 -8.39
C LYS A 2 45.52 -47.82 -8.36
N LYS A 3 44.21 -47.57 -8.30
CA LYS A 3 43.50 -46.41 -7.74
C LYS A 3 43.69 -45.12 -8.54
N LEU A 4 42.64 -44.57 -9.16
CA LEU A 4 42.39 -43.12 -9.39
C LEU A 4 41.44 -42.81 -10.57
N LEU A 5 40.34 -43.53 -10.80
CA LEU A 5 39.41 -43.13 -11.88
C LEU A 5 37.91 -43.29 -11.58
N LEU A 6 37.50 -43.42 -10.31
CA LEU A 6 36.09 -43.66 -9.98
C LEU A 6 35.50 -42.77 -8.87
N SER A 7 36.03 -41.56 -8.65
CA SER A 7 35.61 -40.72 -7.50
C SER A 7 35.16 -39.29 -7.85
N ALA A 8 34.99 -38.92 -9.12
CA ALA A 8 34.63 -37.54 -9.49
C ALA A 8 33.15 -37.32 -9.84
N ALA A 9 32.33 -38.38 -9.97
CA ALA A 9 30.95 -38.26 -10.44
C ALA A 9 29.88 -38.13 -9.33
N LEU A 10 30.27 -38.16 -8.05
CA LEU A 10 29.34 -38.16 -6.91
C LEU A 10 29.19 -36.80 -6.22
N LEU A 11 29.92 -35.76 -6.63
CA LEU A 11 29.82 -34.43 -6.02
C LEU A 11 28.79 -33.50 -6.69
N SER A 12 28.16 -33.91 -7.79
CA SER A 12 27.23 -33.07 -8.55
C SER A 12 25.78 -33.10 -8.04
N LEU A 13 25.46 -33.88 -7.00
CA LEU A 13 24.10 -33.94 -6.42
C LEU A 13 23.95 -33.09 -5.14
N ALA A 14 24.99 -32.38 -4.70
CA ALA A 14 24.86 -31.32 -3.69
C ALA A 14 24.35 -30.02 -4.34
N GLY A 15 23.23 -30.11 -5.07
CA GLY A 15 22.44 -28.94 -5.43
C GLY A 15 21.90 -28.35 -4.13
N CYS A 16 22.38 -27.15 -3.79
CA CYS A 16 22.04 -26.38 -2.60
C CYS A 16 20.51 -26.36 -2.39
N SER A 17 20.01 -27.22 -1.49
CA SER A 17 18.71 -27.01 -0.86
C SER A 17 18.86 -25.86 0.11
N SER A 18 18.97 -24.64 -0.40
CA SER A 18 18.65 -23.47 0.40
C SER A 18 17.19 -23.64 0.81
N PRO A 19 16.86 -23.73 2.10
CA PRO A 19 15.49 -23.49 2.53
C PRO A 19 15.23 -22.03 2.17
N ARG A 20 14.64 -21.80 1.00
CA ARG A 20 13.93 -20.56 0.79
C ARG A 20 12.68 -20.74 1.61
N ASP A 21 12.75 -20.34 2.87
CA ASP A 21 11.58 -20.09 3.69
C ASP A 21 10.66 -19.22 2.86
N ALA A 22 9.67 -19.84 2.21
CA ALA A 22 8.58 -19.15 1.57
C ALA A 22 7.71 -18.61 2.70
N GLY A 23 8.20 -17.55 3.34
CA GLY A 23 7.47 -16.82 4.35
C GLY A 23 6.20 -16.27 3.72
N TYR A 24 5.06 -16.60 4.31
CA TYR A 24 3.83 -15.91 4.01
C TYR A 24 4.00 -14.47 4.48
N ILE A 25 4.07 -13.54 3.54
CA ILE A 25 4.12 -12.11 3.81
C ILE A 25 2.72 -11.70 4.22
N GLU A 26 2.52 -11.43 5.51
CA GLU A 26 1.24 -10.94 6.02
C GLU A 26 1.05 -9.50 5.52
N ALA A 27 -0.09 -9.20 4.90
CA ALA A 27 -0.35 -7.87 4.30
C ALA A 27 -0.28 -6.69 5.31
N ASN A 28 -0.18 -6.97 6.60
CA ASN A 28 -0.17 -6.00 7.69
C ASN A 28 1.19 -5.89 8.42
N ASP A 29 2.20 -6.69 8.05
CA ASP A 29 3.48 -6.74 8.75
C ASP A 29 4.57 -5.83 8.13
N GLY A 30 4.26 -5.16 7.03
CA GLY A 30 5.20 -4.28 6.33
C GLY A 30 6.39 -4.99 5.66
N SER A 31 6.55 -6.30 5.86
CA SER A 31 7.64 -7.10 5.30
C SER A 31 7.47 -7.36 3.81
N GLY A 32 6.24 -7.17 3.30
CA GLY A 32 5.88 -7.17 1.88
C GLY A 32 6.02 -5.85 1.15
N ILE A 33 6.48 -4.80 1.84
CA ILE A 33 6.63 -3.48 1.26
C ILE A 33 7.87 -3.49 0.38
N VAL A 34 7.68 -3.87 -0.88
CA VAL A 34 8.67 -3.64 -1.92
C VAL A 34 8.51 -2.21 -2.42
N SER A 35 9.06 -1.25 -1.66
CA SER A 35 9.30 0.10 -2.19
C SER A 35 10.57 0.01 -3.05
N LEU A 36 10.38 -0.23 -4.35
CA LEU A 36 11.45 -0.20 -5.35
C LEU A 36 11.90 1.26 -5.57
N ASP A 37 12.47 1.90 -4.56
CA ASP A 37 12.98 3.28 -4.57
C ASP A 37 12.05 4.32 -5.25
N SER A 38 10.75 4.02 -5.26
CA SER A 38 9.72 4.68 -6.06
C SER A 38 8.44 4.75 -5.26
N VAL A 39 7.72 5.86 -5.40
CA VAL A 39 6.40 6.05 -4.81
C VAL A 39 5.45 5.00 -5.39
N ASN A 40 4.77 4.24 -4.52
CA ASN A 40 3.86 3.19 -4.91
C ASN A 40 2.45 3.36 -4.31
N VAL A 41 1.56 2.40 -4.61
CA VAL A 41 0.14 2.40 -4.19
C VAL A 41 -0.02 2.48 -2.66
N GLN A 42 0.90 1.87 -1.91
CA GLN A 42 0.85 1.79 -0.44
C GLN A 42 1.19 3.15 0.18
N ASP A 43 2.19 3.85 -0.37
CA ASP A 43 2.54 5.21 0.03
C ASP A 43 1.36 6.16 -0.19
N PHE A 44 0.66 6.04 -1.33
CA PHE A 44 -0.56 6.83 -1.58
C PHE A 44 -1.71 6.48 -0.65
N ALA A 45 -1.84 5.22 -0.23
CA ALA A 45 -2.85 4.83 0.75
C ALA A 45 -2.57 5.49 2.11
N LEU A 46 -1.32 5.40 2.59
CA LEU A 46 -0.91 6.02 3.84
C LEU A 46 -1.04 7.55 3.80
N ALA A 47 -0.64 8.17 2.70
CA ALA A 47 -0.78 9.61 2.50
C ALA A 47 -2.26 10.04 2.50
N ALA A 48 -3.12 9.34 1.77
CA ALA A 48 -4.56 9.63 1.74
C ALA A 48 -5.18 9.55 3.14
N ASP A 49 -4.87 8.50 3.91
CA ASP A 49 -5.42 8.33 5.26
C ASP A 49 -4.94 9.42 6.22
N THR A 50 -3.66 9.80 6.13
CA THR A 50 -3.09 10.90 6.92
C THR A 50 -3.75 12.24 6.58
N MET A 51 -3.92 12.54 5.29
CA MET A 51 -4.60 13.75 4.82
C MET A 51 -6.06 13.79 5.28
N LEU A 52 -6.80 12.69 5.14
CA LEU A 52 -8.18 12.60 5.59
C LEU A 52 -8.32 12.73 7.10
N LYS A 53 -7.39 12.15 7.88
CA LYS A 53 -7.36 12.34 9.33
C LYS A 53 -7.21 13.83 9.68
N SER A 54 -6.24 14.50 9.07
CA SER A 54 -6.03 15.95 9.29
C SER A 54 -7.25 16.78 8.88
N LEU A 55 -7.96 16.34 7.83
CA LEU A 55 -9.18 16.96 7.37
C LEU A 55 -10.29 16.81 8.41
N TYR A 56 -10.53 15.61 8.94
CA TYR A 56 -11.57 15.38 9.96
C TYR A 56 -11.29 16.10 11.28
N ASP A 57 -10.02 16.27 11.63
CA ASP A 57 -9.59 17.01 12.83
C ASP A 57 -9.72 18.55 12.64
N SER A 58 -10.03 19.03 11.43
CA SER A 58 -10.17 20.46 11.13
C SER A 58 -11.47 21.06 11.71
N PRO A 59 -11.40 22.23 12.36
CA PRO A 59 -12.59 22.92 12.88
C PRO A 59 -13.52 23.43 11.76
N ALA A 60 -13.08 23.43 10.50
CA ALA A 60 -13.91 23.79 9.35
C ALA A 60 -15.12 22.84 9.14
N PHE A 61 -15.08 21.66 9.75
CA PHE A 61 -16.18 20.70 9.75
C PHE A 61 -17.19 20.92 10.89
N VAL A 62 -16.88 21.83 11.82
CA VAL A 62 -17.79 22.20 12.91
C VAL A 62 -18.78 23.24 12.39
N GLY A 63 -20.07 22.91 12.37
CA GLY A 63 -21.14 23.83 11.94
C GLY A 63 -21.54 23.73 10.46
N ALA A 64 -21.41 22.55 9.85
CA ALA A 64 -21.84 22.29 8.48
C ALA A 64 -23.30 22.76 8.25
N LYS A 65 -23.49 23.64 7.26
CA LYS A 65 -24.73 24.39 7.03
C LYS A 65 -25.87 23.60 6.37
N ARG A 66 -25.68 22.30 6.12
CA ARG A 66 -26.74 21.45 5.58
C ARG A 66 -27.70 21.04 6.70
N PRO A 67 -29.00 20.80 6.38
CA PRO A 67 -29.97 20.33 7.36
C PRO A 67 -29.59 19.01 8.04
N ASP A 68 -28.84 18.14 7.35
CA ASP A 68 -28.33 16.87 7.87
C ASP A 68 -26.96 16.97 8.56
N GLY A 69 -26.42 18.19 8.69
CA GLY A 69 -25.10 18.44 9.28
C GLY A 69 -23.93 17.83 8.50
N SER A 70 -24.13 17.36 7.27
CA SER A 70 -23.07 16.74 6.47
C SER A 70 -22.30 17.77 5.64
N PRO A 71 -20.95 17.80 5.72
CA PRO A 71 -20.13 18.69 4.89
C PRO A 71 -20.17 18.25 3.42
N VAL A 72 -20.10 19.22 2.50
CA VAL A 72 -19.87 18.95 1.07
C VAL A 72 -18.39 19.19 0.78
N LEU A 73 -17.74 18.20 0.18
CA LEU A 73 -16.32 18.23 -0.13
C LEU A 73 -16.08 18.14 -1.62
N MET A 74 -15.18 19.00 -2.11
CA MET A 74 -14.65 18.94 -3.47
C MET A 74 -13.20 18.45 -3.40
N ILE A 75 -12.89 17.38 -4.12
CA ILE A 75 -11.51 16.91 -4.29
C ILE A 75 -10.97 17.55 -5.58
N GLY A 76 -9.93 18.38 -5.44
CA GLY A 76 -9.26 19.01 -6.57
C GLY A 76 -8.40 18.03 -7.38
N ARG A 77 -7.85 18.51 -8.50
CA ARG A 77 -6.86 17.77 -9.28
C ARG A 77 -5.53 17.72 -8.53
N VAL A 78 -4.93 16.54 -8.44
CA VAL A 78 -3.57 16.34 -7.91
C VAL A 78 -2.60 16.32 -9.08
N THR A 79 -1.65 17.25 -9.08
CA THR A 79 -0.57 17.33 -10.07
C THR A 79 0.74 16.86 -9.45
N ASN A 80 1.61 16.24 -10.26
CA ASN A 80 2.93 15.83 -9.85
C ASN A 80 3.94 16.87 -10.34
N ASP A 81 4.55 17.60 -9.41
CA ASP A 81 5.58 18.61 -9.67
C ASP A 81 6.96 18.15 -9.19
N THR A 82 7.20 16.83 -9.22
CA THR A 82 8.48 16.21 -8.84
C THR A 82 9.25 15.74 -10.07
N GLY A 83 10.54 15.43 -9.90
CA GLY A 83 11.38 14.86 -10.96
C GLY A 83 11.02 13.42 -11.35
N ASN A 84 10.19 12.73 -10.56
CA ASN A 84 9.85 11.32 -10.75
C ASN A 84 8.44 11.19 -11.32
N ASN A 85 8.23 10.28 -12.28
CA ASN A 85 6.90 10.01 -12.82
C ASN A 85 6.17 8.96 -11.98
N PHE A 86 4.98 9.30 -11.49
CA PHE A 86 4.08 8.39 -10.80
C PHE A 86 2.62 8.80 -10.99
N ASP A 87 1.73 7.82 -10.87
CA ASP A 87 0.29 8.00 -11.07
C ASP A 87 -0.39 8.60 -9.83
N THR A 88 -0.65 9.91 -9.87
CA THR A 88 -1.35 10.63 -8.79
C THR A 88 -2.84 10.31 -8.72
N SER A 89 -3.41 9.62 -9.72
CA SER A 89 -4.82 9.23 -9.70
C SER A 89 -5.12 8.23 -8.59
N GLN A 90 -4.12 7.45 -8.17
CA GLN A 90 -4.23 6.51 -7.07
C GLN A 90 -4.54 7.20 -5.75
N LEU A 91 -3.91 8.34 -5.47
CA LEU A 91 -4.18 9.15 -4.28
C LEU A 91 -5.63 9.67 -4.28
N VAL A 92 -6.07 10.27 -5.38
CA VAL A 92 -7.43 10.79 -5.54
C VAL A 92 -8.47 9.68 -5.37
N LYS A 93 -8.23 8.52 -5.97
CA LYS A 93 -9.12 7.35 -5.87
C LYS A 93 -9.24 6.87 -4.43
N LYS A 94 -8.12 6.74 -3.69
CA LYS A 94 -8.13 6.34 -2.29
C LYS A 94 -8.92 7.31 -1.41
N MET A 95 -8.67 8.61 -1.55
CA MET A 95 -9.43 9.64 -0.81
C MET A 95 -10.93 9.56 -1.10
N THR A 96 -11.31 9.42 -2.37
CA THR A 96 -12.72 9.35 -2.80
C THR A 96 -13.44 8.13 -2.22
N VAL A 97 -12.81 6.95 -2.26
CA VAL A 97 -13.38 5.73 -1.69
C VAL A 97 -13.54 5.86 -0.18
N SER A 98 -12.54 6.36 0.53
CA SER A 98 -12.61 6.53 1.99
C SER A 98 -13.71 7.52 2.40
N LEU A 99 -13.91 8.61 1.65
CA LEU A 99 -14.96 9.60 1.92
C LEU A 99 -16.38 9.07 1.61
N THR A 100 -16.54 8.28 0.56
CA THR A 100 -17.85 7.76 0.13
C THR A 100 -18.26 6.49 0.86
N LYS A 101 -17.33 5.57 1.14
CA LYS A 101 -17.58 4.31 1.85
C LYS A 101 -18.08 4.54 3.28
N ARG A 102 -17.64 5.64 3.93
CA ARG A 102 -18.09 6.02 5.28
C ARG A 102 -19.59 6.36 5.36
N LYS A 103 -20.28 6.57 4.23
CA LYS A 103 -21.74 6.75 4.20
C LYS A 103 -22.54 5.43 4.29
N SER A 104 -21.87 4.27 4.30
CA SER A 104 -22.49 2.95 4.44
C SER A 104 -22.27 2.36 5.85
N GLY A 105 -22.64 3.12 6.88
CA GLY A 105 -22.55 2.70 8.29
C GLY A 105 -23.77 3.11 9.12
N SER A 106 -24.91 3.39 8.47
CA SER A 106 -26.21 3.56 9.13
C SER A 106 -27.14 2.49 8.58
N GLY A 107 -27.25 1.39 9.32
CA GLY A 107 -28.04 0.23 8.93
C GLY A 107 -27.72 -0.93 9.85
N TYR A 108 -28.36 -0.95 11.02
CA TYR A 108 -28.66 -2.19 11.70
C TYR A 108 -29.34 -3.13 10.71
N TRP A 109 -28.76 -4.30 10.48
CA TRP A 109 -29.41 -5.62 10.42
C TRP A 109 -28.37 -6.67 10.75
#